data_AF-A0A8B6CRF3-F1
#
_entry.id   AF-A0A8B6CRF3-F1
#
_cell.length_a   1.000
_cell.length_b   1.000
_cell.length_c   1.000
_cell.angle_alpha   90.00
_cell.angle_beta   90.00
_cell.angle_gamma   90.00
#
_symmetry.space_group_name_H-M   'P 1'
#
loop_
_entity.id
_entity.type
_entity.pdbx_description
1 polymer ?
#
loop_
_entity_poly.entity_id
_entity_poly.type
_entity_poly.pdbx_seq_one_letter_code
_entity_poly.pdbx_strand_id
1 'polypeptide(L)'
;MKSELQDIALDVFNICLDNNIVLEIEWIPRDKNIQADELSKIFDFDDWGVSDIIFKYFDRLWGPFNCDLFADSRNKKVSRFFSKFFTPGTSGVDAFAYDWSAFNNWIVPPIYLITRVINYMLICKAKGALVIPKWKSAVYWPMIVNHFNI
;
A
#
# COMPACT_ATOMS: atom_id res chain seq x y z
N MET A 1 -11.54 -29.52 7.16
CA MET A 1 -10.64 -29.06 6.08
C MET A 1 -11.18 -27.73 5.59
N LYS A 2 -10.38 -26.66 5.50
CA LYS A 2 -10.87 -25.37 4.97
C LYS A 2 -11.05 -25.54 3.46
N SER A 3 -12.28 -25.47 2.96
CA SER A 3 -12.62 -25.68 1.54
C SER A 3 -11.80 -24.78 0.61
N GLU A 4 -11.58 -23.53 1.00
CA GLU A 4 -10.80 -22.54 0.24
C GLU A 4 -9.37 -23.00 -0.08
N LEU A 5 -8.72 -23.75 0.81
CA LEU A 5 -7.36 -24.24 0.56
C LEU A 5 -7.34 -25.41 -0.44
N GLN A 6 -8.40 -26.22 -0.43
CA GLN A 6 -8.56 -27.30 -1.40
C GLN A 6 -8.82 -26.73 -2.80
N ASP A 7 -9.62 -25.66 -2.89
CA ASP A 7 -9.90 -24.98 -4.16
C ASP A 7 -8.63 -24.40 -4.76
N ILE A 8 -7.80 -23.70 -3.96
CA ILE A 8 -6.50 -23.19 -4.42
C ILE A 8 -5.56 -24.32 -4.87
N ALA A 9 -5.52 -25.44 -4.14
CA ALA A 9 -4.67 -26.57 -4.51
C ALA A 9 -5.08 -27.17 -5.86
N LEU A 10 -6.40 -27.25 -6.13
CA LEU A 10 -6.93 -27.68 -7.42
C LEU A 10 -6.62 -26.67 -8.52
N ASP A 11 -6.72 -25.38 -8.25
CA ASP A 11 -6.36 -24.33 -9.23
C ASP A 11 -4.89 -24.41 -9.63
N VAL A 12 -3.99 -24.56 -8.66
CA VAL A 12 -2.55 -24.76 -8.91
C VAL A 12 -2.32 -26.03 -9.73
N PHE A 13 -2.97 -27.14 -9.36
CA PHE A 13 -2.86 -28.40 -10.08
C PHE A 13 -3.32 -28.28 -11.54
N ASN A 14 -4.45 -27.62 -11.77
CA ASN A 14 -4.99 -27.40 -13.11
C ASN A 14 -4.08 -26.52 -13.96
N ILE A 15 -3.52 -25.43 -13.39
CA ILE A 15 -2.52 -24.60 -14.07
C ILE A 15 -1.30 -25.45 -14.47
N CYS A 16 -0.83 -26.32 -13.58
CA CYS A 16 0.29 -27.19 -13.87
C CYS A 16 -0.02 -28.17 -15.01
N LEU A 17 -1.20 -28.79 -14.99
CA LEU A 17 -1.66 -29.68 -16.06
C LEU A 17 -1.76 -28.98 -17.42
N ASP A 18 -2.46 -27.84 -17.45
CA ASP A 18 -2.74 -27.11 -18.70
C ASP A 18 -1.48 -26.55 -19.35
N ASN A 19 -0.45 -26.25 -18.56
CA ASN A 19 0.81 -25.69 -19.04
C ASN A 19 1.96 -26.71 -19.07
N ASN A 20 1.68 -27.99 -18.80
CA ASN A 20 2.67 -29.06 -18.72
C ASN A 20 3.85 -28.73 -17.77
N ILE A 21 3.54 -28.13 -16.62
CA ILE A 21 4.49 -27.79 -15.56
C ILE A 21 4.53 -28.95 -14.57
N VAL A 22 5.73 -29.50 -14.34
CA VAL A 22 5.96 -30.48 -13.27
C VAL A 22 6.35 -29.73 -12.00
N LEU A 23 5.53 -29.83 -10.96
CA LEU A 23 5.82 -29.24 -9.65
C LEU A 23 6.57 -30.26 -8.78
N GLU A 24 7.84 -29.99 -8.50
CA GLU A 24 8.62 -30.74 -7.52
C GLU A 24 8.61 -29.99 -6.20
N ILE A 25 8.04 -30.62 -5.17
CA ILE A 25 7.98 -30.04 -3.82
C ILE A 25 9.08 -30.69 -2.99
N GLU A 26 10.11 -29.90 -2.66
CA GLU A 26 11.17 -30.32 -1.76
C GLU A 26 11.00 -29.65 -0.40
N TRP A 27 11.04 -30.43 0.67
CA TRP A 27 11.16 -29.89 2.02
C TRP A 27 12.62 -29.46 2.25
N ILE A 28 12.83 -28.19 2.56
CA ILE A 28 14.13 -27.66 2.95
C ILE A 28 14.24 -27.49 4.47
N PRO A 29 15.36 -27.93 5.08
CA PRO A 29 15.66 -27.66 6.49
C PRO A 29 15.60 -26.18 6.83
N ARG A 30 15.15 -25.85 8.04
CA ARG A 30 14.94 -24.45 8.47
C ARG A 30 16.23 -23.62 8.43
N ASP A 31 17.36 -24.23 8.77
CA ASP A 31 18.71 -23.67 8.69
C ASP A 31 19.14 -23.32 7.26
N LYS A 32 18.50 -23.91 6.24
CA LYS A 32 18.70 -23.56 4.83
C LYS A 32 17.65 -22.59 4.27
N ASN A 33 16.55 -22.37 5.01
CA ASN A 33 15.46 -21.48 4.63
C ASN A 33 15.53 -20.10 5.31
N ILE A 34 16.72 -19.69 5.76
CA ILE A 34 16.91 -18.48 6.57
C ILE A 34 16.39 -17.25 5.83
N GLN A 35 16.72 -17.07 4.55
CA GLN A 35 16.34 -15.89 3.79
C GLN A 35 14.82 -15.73 3.65
N ALA A 36 14.09 -16.80 3.31
CA ALA A 36 12.63 -16.71 3.18
C ALA A 36 11.94 -16.58 4.54
N ASP A 37 12.45 -17.26 5.57
CA ASP A 37 11.94 -17.14 6.96
C ASP A 37 12.16 -15.71 7.48
N GLU A 38 13.32 -15.09 7.23
CA GLU A 38 13.60 -13.69 7.56
C GLU A 38 12.70 -12.72 6.81
N LEU A 39 12.56 -12.87 5.49
CA LEU A 39 11.67 -12.03 4.69
C LEU A 39 10.20 -12.16 5.13
N SER A 40 9.76 -13.36 5.53
CA SER A 40 8.40 -13.59 6.05
C SER A 40 8.13 -12.90 7.39
N LYS A 41 9.20 -12.61 8.15
CA LYS A 41 9.15 -11.92 9.44
C LYS A 41 9.24 -10.39 9.32
N ILE A 42 9.46 -9.87 8.11
CA ILE A 42 9.37 -8.44 7.83
C ILE A 42 7.90 -8.04 7.92
N PHE A 43 7.46 -7.72 9.13
CA PHE A 43 6.13 -7.19 9.40
C PHE A 43 6.18 -5.66 9.31
N ASP A 44 5.36 -5.08 8.44
CA ASP A 44 5.26 -3.63 8.34
C ASP A 44 4.32 -3.12 9.44
N PHE A 45 4.88 -2.80 10.61
CA PHE A 45 4.13 -2.25 11.74
C PHE A 45 3.46 -0.91 11.41
N ASP A 46 3.91 -0.25 10.35
CA ASP A 46 3.36 1.02 9.88
C ASP A 46 2.34 0.85 8.74
N ASP A 47 1.94 -0.40 8.41
CA ASP A 47 0.86 -0.69 7.46
C ASP A 47 -0.50 -0.47 8.13
N TRP A 48 -0.92 0.79 8.16
CA TRP A 48 -2.24 1.21 8.61
C TRP A 48 -3.04 1.76 7.43
N GLY A 49 -4.36 1.61 7.50
CA GLY A 49 -5.24 2.02 6.42
C GLY A 49 -6.57 2.54 6.91
N VAL A 50 -7.24 3.28 6.04
CA VAL A 50 -8.61 3.75 6.26
C VAL A 50 -9.59 2.69 5.78
N SER A 51 -10.68 2.47 6.50
CA SER A 51 -11.72 1.53 6.08
C SER A 51 -12.42 2.01 4.80
N ASP A 52 -12.92 1.08 3.98
CA ASP A 52 -13.56 1.42 2.71
C ASP A 52 -14.79 2.31 2.87
N ILE A 53 -15.50 2.19 4.00
CA ILE A 53 -16.67 3.03 4.30
C ILE A 53 -16.25 4.50 4.42
N ILE A 54 -15.16 4.75 5.15
CA ILE A 54 -14.64 6.11 5.37
C ILE A 54 -14.00 6.64 4.08
N PHE A 55 -13.25 5.80 3.35
CA PHE A 55 -12.73 6.16 2.03
C PHE A 55 -13.85 6.60 1.09
N LYS A 56 -14.91 5.78 0.92
CA LYS A 56 -16.07 6.09 0.07
C LYS A 56 -16.84 7.34 0.51
N TYR A 57 -16.78 7.71 1.80
CA TYR A 57 -17.33 8.96 2.28
C TYR A 57 -16.54 10.15 1.73
N PHE A 58 -15.22 10.15 1.87
CA PHE A 58 -14.37 11.24 1.37
C PHE A 58 -14.27 11.29 -0.15
N ASP A 59 -14.29 10.14 -0.83
CA ASP A 59 -14.30 10.07 -2.28
C ASP A 59 -15.57 10.73 -2.88
N ARG A 60 -16.71 10.64 -2.18
CA ARG A 60 -17.92 11.36 -2.57
C ARG A 60 -17.83 12.88 -2.38
N LEU A 61 -17.01 13.35 -1.44
CA LEU A 61 -16.89 14.78 -1.12
C LEU A 61 -15.81 15.47 -1.97
N TRP A 62 -14.67 14.81 -2.15
CA TRP A 62 -13.46 15.41 -2.73
C TRP A 62 -12.88 14.59 -3.89
N GLY A 63 -13.49 13.46 -4.21
CA GLY A 63 -13.10 12.61 -5.31
C GLY A 63 -13.69 13.03 -6.67
N PRO A 64 -13.62 12.15 -7.69
CA PRO A 64 -13.02 10.83 -7.59
C PRO A 64 -11.51 10.93 -7.36
N PHE A 65 -11.01 10.23 -6.35
CA PHE A 65 -9.57 10.01 -6.23
C PHE A 65 -9.15 9.04 -7.33
N ASN A 66 -7.99 9.30 -7.94
CA ASN A 66 -7.51 8.51 -9.08
C ASN A 66 -6.09 7.99 -8.91
N CYS A 67 -5.48 8.23 -7.75
CA CYS A 67 -4.19 7.65 -7.38
C CYS A 67 -4.10 7.43 -5.86
N ASP A 68 -3.79 6.22 -5.43
CA ASP A 68 -3.51 5.87 -4.02
C ASP A 68 -1.98 5.79 -3.80
N LEU A 69 -1.41 6.74 -3.06
CA LEU A 69 0.05 6.89 -3.03
C LEU A 69 0.77 5.94 -2.07
N PHE A 70 0.09 5.39 -1.06
CA PHE A 70 0.73 4.62 0.01
C PHE A 70 -0.08 3.35 0.28
N ALA A 71 -0.09 2.43 -0.68
CA ALA A 71 -0.90 1.23 -0.63
C ALA A 71 -0.18 0.00 -1.18
N ASP A 72 -0.78 -1.17 -0.99
CA ASP A 72 -0.39 -2.40 -1.65
C ASP A 72 -1.59 -3.05 -2.37
N SER A 73 -1.37 -4.23 -2.98
CA SER A 73 -2.42 -4.93 -3.72
C SER A 73 -3.61 -5.37 -2.86
N ARG A 74 -3.45 -5.42 -1.53
CA ARG A 74 -4.46 -5.88 -0.56
C ARG A 74 -5.29 -4.73 -0.02
N ASN A 75 -4.70 -3.54 0.16
CA ASN A 75 -5.34 -2.41 0.85
C ASN A 75 -5.68 -1.20 -0.04
N LYS A 76 -5.25 -1.19 -1.31
CA LYS A 76 -5.50 -0.10 -2.27
C LYS A 76 -6.97 0.33 -2.32
N LYS A 77 -7.20 1.64 -2.46
CA LYS A 77 -8.55 2.21 -2.61
C LYS A 77 -8.97 2.48 -4.04
N VAL A 78 -8.01 2.57 -4.95
CA VAL A 78 -8.24 2.79 -6.38
C VAL A 78 -7.33 1.90 -7.23
N SER A 79 -7.61 1.83 -8.53
CA SER A 79 -6.88 0.96 -9.45
C SER A 79 -5.41 1.34 -9.62
N ARG A 80 -5.11 2.65 -9.69
CA ARG A 80 -3.75 3.19 -9.74
C ARG A 80 -3.24 3.42 -8.33
N PHE A 81 -2.19 2.72 -7.94
CA PHE A 81 -1.59 2.86 -6.62
C PHE A 81 -0.07 2.69 -6.66
N PHE A 82 0.63 3.30 -5.72
CA PHE A 82 2.07 3.12 -5.51
C PHE A 82 2.34 2.37 -4.21
N SER A 83 3.36 1.53 -4.22
CA SER A 83 3.66 0.61 -3.12
C SER A 83 5.08 0.73 -2.61
N LYS A 84 5.30 0.37 -1.34
CA LYS A 84 6.63 0.38 -0.71
C LYS A 84 7.57 -0.67 -1.33
N PHE A 85 7.03 -1.84 -1.65
CA PHE A 85 7.71 -2.92 -2.35
C PHE A 85 6.90 -3.33 -3.58
N PHE A 86 7.51 -4.07 -4.50
CA PHE A 86 6.78 -4.61 -5.63
C PHE A 86 5.61 -5.49 -5.14
N THR A 87 4.43 -5.24 -5.71
CA THR A 87 3.21 -6.02 -5.43
C THR A 87 2.37 -6.04 -6.71
N PRO A 88 1.61 -7.12 -6.99
CA PRO A 88 0.84 -7.24 -8.22
C PRO A 88 -0.07 -6.03 -8.48
N GLY A 89 0.02 -5.46 -9.68
CA GLY A 89 -0.80 -4.33 -10.11
C GLY A 89 -0.34 -2.96 -9.62
N THR A 90 0.78 -2.86 -8.89
CA THR A 90 1.35 -1.55 -8.52
C THR A 90 1.70 -0.73 -9.76
N SER A 91 1.44 0.56 -9.71
CA SER A 91 1.83 1.52 -10.75
C SER A 91 3.28 2.00 -10.58
N GLY A 92 3.91 1.63 -9.47
CA GLY A 92 5.32 1.92 -9.22
C GLY A 92 5.71 1.65 -7.76
N VAL A 93 7.00 1.38 -7.55
CA VAL A 93 7.59 1.26 -6.22
C VAL A 93 8.16 2.62 -5.80
N ASP A 94 7.99 2.97 -4.52
CA ASP A 94 8.33 4.27 -3.92
C ASP A 94 7.55 5.44 -4.55
N ALA A 95 6.47 5.86 -3.89
CA ALA A 95 5.63 6.96 -4.34
C ALA A 95 6.41 8.27 -4.55
N PHE A 96 7.51 8.50 -3.81
CA PHE A 96 8.32 9.71 -3.94
C PHE A 96 9.17 9.74 -5.21
N ALA A 97 9.23 8.65 -5.99
CA ALA A 97 9.91 8.64 -7.29
C ALA A 97 9.05 9.21 -8.42
N TYR A 98 7.80 9.59 -8.16
CA TYR A 98 6.82 10.02 -9.16
C TYR A 98 6.29 11.43 -8.86
N ASP A 99 5.80 12.10 -9.92
CA ASP A 99 5.10 13.37 -9.78
C ASP A 99 3.63 13.14 -9.39
N TRP A 100 3.19 13.83 -8.34
CA TRP A 100 1.83 13.73 -7.79
C TRP A 100 0.87 14.80 -8.37
N SER A 101 1.40 15.75 -9.14
CA SER A 101 0.65 16.92 -9.64
C SER A 101 -0.50 16.56 -10.59
N ALA A 102 -0.36 15.47 -11.34
CA ALA A 102 -1.32 15.04 -12.36
C ALA A 102 -2.54 14.29 -11.80
N PHE A 103 -2.59 14.04 -10.49
CA PHE A 103 -3.58 13.17 -9.86
C PHE A 103 -4.42 13.90 -8.81
N ASN A 104 -5.62 13.36 -8.55
CA ASN A 104 -6.36 13.62 -7.32
C ASN A 104 -6.02 12.50 -6.34
N ASN A 105 -5.09 12.80 -5.44
CA ASN A 105 -4.38 11.80 -4.64
C ASN A 105 -5.16 11.41 -3.38
N TRP A 106 -5.19 10.12 -3.09
CA TRP A 106 -5.51 9.57 -1.79
C TRP A 106 -4.20 9.23 -1.07
N ILE A 107 -3.97 9.82 0.11
CA ILE A 107 -2.66 9.80 0.78
C ILE A 107 -2.84 9.38 2.23
N VAL A 108 -2.44 8.14 2.53
CA VAL A 108 -2.48 7.54 3.89
C VAL A 108 -1.07 7.02 4.21
N PRO A 109 -0.11 7.89 4.53
CA PRO A 109 1.27 7.47 4.65
C PRO A 109 1.58 6.82 6.01
N PRO A 110 2.61 5.96 6.07
CA PRO A 110 3.27 5.62 7.33
C PRO A 110 3.57 6.87 8.16
N ILE A 111 3.36 6.80 9.47
CA ILE A 111 3.36 7.99 10.35
C ILE A 111 4.71 8.73 10.30
N TYR A 112 5.81 7.98 10.26
CA TYR A 112 7.17 8.54 10.18
C TYR A 112 7.44 9.28 8.86
N LEU A 113 6.63 9.08 7.81
CA LEU A 113 6.76 9.74 6.51
C LEU A 113 5.94 11.02 6.38
N ILE A 114 5.02 11.32 7.32
CA ILE A 114 4.06 12.44 7.18
C ILE A 114 4.78 13.77 6.86
N THR A 115 5.85 14.11 7.57
CA THR A 115 6.65 15.31 7.32
C THR A 115 7.20 15.36 5.89
N ARG A 116 7.74 14.24 5.39
CA ARG A 116 8.26 14.12 4.02
C ARG A 116 7.13 14.25 3.01
N VAL A 117 5.97 13.64 3.28
CA VAL A 117 4.78 13.72 2.44
C VAL A 117 4.30 15.16 2.31
N ILE A 118 4.15 15.90 3.41
CA ILE A 118 3.71 17.31 3.35
C ILE A 118 4.65 18.14 2.47
N ASN A 119 5.97 18.02 2.69
CA ASN A 119 6.96 18.74 1.87
C ASN A 119 6.86 18.35 0.40
N TYR A 120 6.74 17.06 0.10
CA TYR A 120 6.68 16.57 -1.27
C TYR A 120 5.37 16.99 -1.97
N MET A 121 4.24 17.00 -1.25
CA MET A 121 2.98 17.56 -1.75
C MET A 121 3.14 19.02 -2.16
N LEU A 122 3.84 19.83 -1.34
CA LEU A 122 4.09 21.24 -1.65
C LEU A 122 4.99 21.39 -2.89
N ILE A 123 6.05 20.58 -3.00
CA ILE A 123 6.98 20.59 -4.15
C ILE A 123 6.25 20.21 -5.44
N CYS A 124 5.50 19.10 -5.43
CA CYS A 124 4.73 18.64 -6.59
C CYS A 124 3.48 19.48 -6.85
N LYS A 125 3.10 20.42 -5.96
CA LYS A 125 1.79 21.09 -5.99
C LYS A 125 0.64 20.07 -6.07
N ALA A 126 0.76 18.99 -5.31
CA ALA A 126 -0.15 17.86 -5.35
C ALA A 126 -1.56 18.27 -4.88
N LYS A 127 -2.58 17.75 -5.57
CA LYS A 127 -3.99 17.86 -5.17
C LYS A 127 -4.45 16.53 -4.56
N GLY A 128 -5.19 16.55 -3.46
CA GLY A 128 -5.73 15.34 -2.88
C GLY A 128 -6.13 15.46 -1.42
N ALA A 129 -6.40 14.31 -0.80
CA ALA A 129 -6.69 14.19 0.62
C ALA A 129 -5.53 13.47 1.34
N LEU A 130 -4.93 14.17 2.31
CA LEU A 130 -3.95 13.62 3.23
C LEU A 130 -4.64 13.22 4.54
N VAL A 131 -4.59 11.93 4.88
CA VAL A 131 -5.11 11.40 6.14
C VAL A 131 -3.97 11.15 7.11
N ILE A 132 -4.07 11.76 8.29
CA ILE A 132 -3.05 11.68 9.34
C ILE A 132 -3.71 11.54 10.72
N PRO A 133 -3.03 10.94 11.70
CA PRO A 133 -3.52 10.93 13.06
C PRO A 133 -3.50 12.35 13.66
N LYS A 134 -4.53 12.66 14.47
CA LYS A 134 -4.64 13.95 15.16
C LYS A 134 -3.76 13.97 16.42
N TRP A 135 -2.46 14.16 16.25
CA TRP A 135 -1.48 14.20 17.35
C TRP A 135 -0.81 15.57 17.44
N LYS A 136 -1.28 16.41 18.37
CA LYS A 136 -0.82 17.79 18.52
C LYS A 136 0.65 17.92 18.94
N SER A 137 1.20 16.90 19.59
CA SER A 137 2.61 16.84 20.02
C SER A 137 3.53 16.29 18.93
N ALA A 138 3.01 15.82 17.80
CA ALA A 138 3.83 15.25 16.74
C ALA A 138 4.57 16.33 15.94
N VAL A 139 5.75 15.98 15.45
CA VAL A 139 6.65 16.90 14.70
C VAL A 139 5.99 17.48 13.44
N TYR A 140 5.08 16.73 12.81
CA TYR A 140 4.36 17.20 11.62
C TYR A 140 3.22 18.18 11.94
N TRP A 141 2.76 18.26 13.20
CA TRP A 141 1.57 19.04 13.55
C TRP A 141 1.69 20.54 13.23
N PRO A 142 2.82 21.22 13.55
CA PRO A 142 3.01 22.63 13.18
C PRO A 142 2.96 22.87 11.66
N MET A 143 3.41 21.91 10.85
CA MET A 143 3.36 22.04 9.40
C MET A 143 1.92 22.06 8.88
N ILE A 144 1.04 21.27 9.49
CA ILE A 144 -0.36 21.23 9.12
C ILE A 144 -1.05 22.55 9.42
N VAL A 145 -0.87 23.07 10.64
CA VAL A 145 -1.46 24.34 11.08
C VAL A 145 -0.98 25.49 10.20
N ASN A 146 0.33 25.54 9.90
CA ASN A 146 0.92 26.63 9.13
C ASN A 146 0.56 26.61 7.64
N HIS A 147 0.36 25.43 7.04
CA HIS A 147 0.13 25.30 5.60
C HIS A 147 -1.35 25.15 5.21
N PHE A 148 -2.20 24.67 6.11
CA PHE A 148 -3.59 24.29 5.79
C PHE A 148 -4.66 25.06 6.59
N ASN A 149 -4.28 26.09 7.37
CA ASN A 149 -5.20 26.95 8.13
C ASN A 149 -6.23 26.16 8.97
N ILE A 150 -5.76 25.18 9.74
CA ILE A 150 -6.58 24.33 10.63
C ILE A 150 -6.33 24.66 12.10
#